data_AF-A0AAU3NV66-F1
#
_entry.id   AF-A0AAU3NV66-F1
#
_cell.length_a   1.000
_cell.length_b   1.000
_cell.length_c   1.000
_cell.angle_alpha   90.00
_cell.angle_beta   90.00
_cell.angle_gamma   90.00
#
_symmetry.space_group_name_H-M   'P 1'
#
loop_
_entity.id
_entity.type
_entity.pdbx_description
1 polymer ?
#
loop_
_entity_poly.entity_id
_entity_poly.type
_entity_poly.pdbx_seq_one_letter_code
_entity_poly.pdbx_strand_id
1 'polypeptide(L)'
;MGDDEFLVDCMAHEVDLVESGVPRRGLTPFFTMPDLGIRFAFGYWRPGSEPGPHEHTAWTITAVCRNELEVLTYDREESYRSRTLVPKNRFEASAGRAGFIYEPCIHKPSNSTDRWSLSFHVISPRDGERLVDEERSLPILDEFVARVLADRGHPYDGVLAARQRQIVVRQVAQLLASVDSPQAGILLNRCHRAGTAATRRFIERLRGGDAVAGRGDHSWMLVRTHPDLAMSHRDDEESGLVRLGVETPEGWVEELAMSRVARDALAFAARTNVFDLRQLPGNLYEDERQVIAEALEESGLFTRNTQP
;
A
#
# COMPACT_ATOMS: atom_id res chain seq x y z
N MET A 1 -15.00 -18.41 17.49
CA MET A 1 -15.18 -18.14 16.06
C MET A 1 -15.42 -16.65 15.95
N GLY A 2 -14.42 -15.91 15.48
CA GLY A 2 -14.63 -14.50 15.12
C GLY A 2 -15.59 -14.44 13.95
N ASP A 3 -16.23 -13.29 13.77
CA ASP A 3 -17.14 -13.02 12.66
C ASP A 3 -16.33 -12.85 11.35
N ASP A 4 -15.86 -13.98 10.84
CA ASP A 4 -15.13 -14.08 9.57
C ASP A 4 -15.98 -13.55 8.41
N GLU A 5 -17.31 -13.62 8.52
CA GLU A 5 -18.25 -13.03 7.56
C GLU A 5 -18.16 -11.50 7.56
N PHE A 6 -18.25 -10.85 8.72
CA PHE A 6 -18.07 -9.39 8.83
C PHE A 6 -16.72 -8.91 8.27
N LEU A 7 -15.63 -9.63 8.58
CA LEU A 7 -14.31 -9.28 8.05
C LEU A 7 -14.24 -9.40 6.53
N VAL A 8 -14.88 -10.43 5.97
CA VAL A 8 -14.95 -10.64 4.52
C VAL A 8 -15.80 -9.57 3.84
N ASP A 9 -16.91 -9.14 4.44
CA ASP A 9 -17.73 -8.03 3.94
C ASP A 9 -16.95 -6.72 3.92
N CYS A 10 -16.19 -6.43 4.98
CA CYS A 10 -15.32 -5.26 5.01
C CYS A 10 -14.19 -5.36 3.97
N MET A 11 -13.62 -6.55 3.75
CA MET A 11 -12.64 -6.76 2.67
C MET A 11 -13.26 -6.62 1.28
N ALA A 12 -14.53 -6.96 1.11
CA ALA A 12 -15.24 -6.73 -0.15
C ALA A 12 -15.29 -5.23 -0.47
N HIS A 13 -15.64 -4.38 0.51
CA HIS A 13 -15.61 -2.93 0.35
C HIS A 13 -14.19 -2.39 0.07
N GLU A 14 -13.17 -2.95 0.70
CA GLU A 14 -11.77 -2.60 0.42
C GLU A 14 -11.40 -2.92 -1.04
N VAL A 15 -11.86 -4.06 -1.57
CA VAL A 15 -11.65 -4.44 -2.98
C VAL A 15 -12.43 -3.53 -3.92
N ASP A 16 -13.67 -3.17 -3.59
CA ASP A 16 -14.47 -2.22 -4.38
C ASP A 16 -13.74 -0.87 -4.53
N LEU A 17 -13.17 -0.36 -3.44
CA LEU A 17 -12.41 0.89 -3.45
C LEU A 17 -11.12 0.79 -4.28
N VAL A 18 -10.42 -0.35 -4.19
CA VAL A 18 -9.22 -0.62 -5.00
C VAL A 18 -9.56 -0.66 -6.50
N GLU A 19 -10.71 -1.23 -6.85
CA GLU A 19 -11.18 -1.32 -8.23
C GLU A 19 -11.66 0.03 -8.77
N SER A 20 -12.10 0.96 -7.92
CA SER A 20 -12.52 2.31 -8.33
C SER A 20 -11.34 3.22 -8.70
N GLY A 21 -10.10 2.80 -8.47
CA GLY A 21 -8.89 3.54 -8.87
C GLY A 21 -8.57 4.78 -8.04
N VAL A 22 -9.20 4.94 -6.86
CA VAL A 22 -8.97 6.10 -5.99
C VAL A 22 -7.61 5.95 -5.29
N PRO A 23 -6.69 6.93 -5.41
CA PRO A 23 -5.41 6.91 -4.72
C PRO A 23 -5.57 6.80 -3.20
N ARG A 24 -4.70 6.02 -2.55
CA ARG A 24 -4.67 5.85 -1.09
C ARG A 24 -3.39 6.43 -0.51
N ARG A 25 -3.53 7.25 0.53
CA ARG A 25 -2.41 7.70 1.39
C ARG A 25 -2.82 7.45 2.84
N GLY A 26 -1.97 6.75 3.58
CA GLY A 26 -2.24 6.39 4.98
C GLY A 26 -3.48 5.48 5.17
N LEU A 27 -4.15 5.65 6.30
CA LEU A 27 -5.31 4.84 6.71
C LEU A 27 -6.59 5.34 5.99
N THR A 28 -6.68 5.09 4.68
CA THR A 28 -7.81 5.51 3.85
C THR A 28 -9.04 4.64 4.12
N PRO A 29 -10.22 5.23 4.40
CA PRO A 29 -11.43 4.47 4.70
C PRO A 29 -12.00 3.77 3.46
N PHE A 30 -12.43 2.52 3.64
CA PHE A 30 -13.20 1.78 2.63
C PHE A 30 -14.69 2.10 2.69
N PHE A 31 -15.16 2.63 3.81
CA PHE A 31 -16.54 3.05 3.98
C PHE A 31 -16.60 4.31 4.84
N THR A 32 -17.43 5.26 4.41
CA THR A 32 -17.79 6.43 5.21
C THR A 32 -19.30 6.39 5.37
N MET A 33 -19.76 6.37 6.63
CA MET A 33 -21.18 6.35 6.94
C MET A 33 -21.85 7.61 6.39
N PRO A 34 -22.87 7.46 5.52
CA PRO A 34 -23.65 8.59 5.03
C PRO A 34 -24.20 9.42 6.19
N ASP A 35 -24.30 10.74 5.98
CA ASP A 35 -24.84 11.74 6.91
C ASP A 35 -24.06 11.98 8.21
N LEU A 36 -23.34 10.98 8.72
CA LEU A 36 -22.56 11.06 9.96
C LEU A 36 -21.07 11.27 9.71
N GLY A 37 -20.57 10.94 8.51
CA GLY A 37 -19.15 11.10 8.16
C GLY A 37 -18.19 10.21 8.95
N ILE A 38 -18.71 9.21 9.68
CA ILE A 38 -17.89 8.25 10.44
C ILE A 38 -17.14 7.37 9.44
N ARG A 39 -15.83 7.26 9.61
CA ARG A 39 -14.93 6.60 8.67
C ARG A 39 -14.54 5.23 9.19
N PHE A 40 -14.54 4.23 8.31
CA PHE A 40 -14.18 2.84 8.59
C PHE A 40 -12.99 2.43 7.73
N ALA A 41 -11.95 1.92 8.37
CA ALA A 41 -10.68 1.65 7.71
C ALA A 41 -9.95 0.45 8.30
N PHE A 42 -9.12 -0.20 7.50
CA PHE A 42 -8.19 -1.23 7.97
C PHE A 42 -6.77 -0.69 8.12
N GLY A 43 -6.10 -1.12 9.18
CA GLY A 43 -4.65 -1.04 9.34
C GLY A 43 -4.02 -2.41 9.07
N TYR A 44 -3.15 -2.48 8.06
CA TYR A 44 -2.40 -3.69 7.71
C TYR A 44 -0.97 -3.58 8.21
N TRP A 45 -0.55 -4.51 9.06
CA TRP A 45 0.72 -4.41 9.78
C TRP A 45 1.64 -5.55 9.38
N ARG A 46 2.67 -5.24 8.58
CA ARG A 46 3.73 -6.21 8.25
C ARG A 46 4.54 -6.56 9.51
N PRO A 47 5.22 -7.72 9.55
CA PRO A 47 6.16 -8.03 10.61
C PRO A 47 7.18 -6.90 10.84
N GLY A 48 7.37 -6.51 12.10
CA GLY A 48 8.26 -5.40 12.49
C GLY A 48 7.81 -4.00 12.07
N SER A 49 6.56 -3.81 11.61
CA SER A 49 6.10 -2.49 11.17
C SER A 49 5.82 -1.54 12.32
N GLU A 50 6.21 -0.28 12.14
CA GLU A 50 5.98 0.79 13.09
C GLU A 50 5.85 2.12 12.32
N PRO A 51 4.64 2.72 12.20
CA PRO A 51 4.44 3.99 11.51
C PRO A 51 5.00 5.19 12.28
N GLY A 52 5.41 4.97 13.53
CA GLY A 52 5.86 6.00 14.47
C GLY A 52 4.71 6.63 15.25
N PRO A 53 5.05 7.55 16.18
CA PRO A 53 4.07 8.32 16.94
C PRO A 53 3.19 9.18 16.04
N HIS A 54 1.89 9.16 16.29
CA HIS A 54 0.91 10.04 15.67
C HIS A 54 -0.19 10.38 16.67
N GLU A 55 -0.94 11.43 16.36
CA GLU A 55 -1.99 11.96 17.21
C GLU A 55 -3.36 11.81 16.57
N HIS A 56 -4.33 11.40 17.40
CA HIS A 56 -5.75 11.55 17.13
C HIS A 56 -6.27 12.78 17.87
N THR A 57 -7.02 13.64 17.18
CA THR A 57 -7.61 14.87 17.75
C THR A 57 -9.08 14.72 18.10
N ALA A 58 -9.68 13.58 17.75
CA ALA A 58 -11.02 13.22 18.18
C ALA A 58 -11.10 11.73 18.54
N TRP A 59 -12.29 11.26 18.89
CA TRP A 59 -12.49 9.88 19.28
C TRP A 59 -12.19 8.90 18.14
N THR A 60 -11.59 7.77 18.49
CA THR A 60 -11.37 6.62 17.60
C THR A 60 -11.58 5.30 18.34
N ILE A 61 -12.00 4.29 17.60
CA ILE A 61 -12.15 2.92 18.10
C ILE A 61 -11.24 2.03 17.24
N THR A 62 -10.38 1.25 17.88
CA THR A 62 -9.48 0.34 17.20
C THR A 62 -9.67 -1.07 17.72
N ALA A 63 -10.08 -1.98 16.86
CA ALA A 63 -10.16 -3.40 17.15
C ALA A 63 -9.03 -4.16 16.47
N VAL A 64 -8.38 -5.09 17.18
CA VAL A 64 -7.41 -6.01 16.58
C VAL A 64 -8.19 -7.21 16.04
N CYS A 65 -8.22 -7.36 14.73
CA CYS A 65 -8.95 -8.43 14.05
C CYS A 65 -8.09 -9.70 13.94
N ARG A 66 -6.76 -9.56 13.89
CA ARG A 66 -5.84 -10.68 13.70
C ARG A 66 -4.50 -10.46 14.39
N ASN A 67 -3.98 -11.55 14.96
CA ASN A 67 -2.68 -11.63 15.64
C ASN A 67 -2.63 -10.66 16.83
N GLU A 68 -1.71 -9.70 16.86
CA GLU A 68 -1.52 -8.79 17.99
C GLU A 68 -0.85 -7.48 17.55
N LEU A 69 -1.08 -6.41 18.30
CA LEU A 69 -0.33 -5.15 18.21
C LEU A 69 0.18 -4.75 19.59
N GLU A 70 1.37 -4.17 19.63
CA GLU A 70 1.85 -3.43 20.79
C GLU A 70 1.47 -1.95 20.62
N VAL A 71 1.04 -1.30 21.70
CA VAL A 71 0.66 0.12 21.69
C VAL A 71 1.42 0.86 22.79
N LEU A 72 2.19 1.86 22.39
CA LEU A 72 2.77 2.85 23.29
C LEU A 72 1.96 4.15 23.21
N THR A 73 1.46 4.63 24.34
CA THR A 73 0.79 5.93 24.46
C THR A 73 1.71 6.95 25.11
N TYR A 74 1.50 8.21 24.80
CA TYR A 74 2.27 9.32 25.38
C TYR A 74 1.36 10.22 26.21
N ASP A 75 1.94 10.85 27.23
CA ASP A 75 1.26 11.88 27.99
C ASP A 75 1.22 13.13 27.14
N ARG A 76 0.04 13.43 26.59
CA ARG A 76 -0.15 14.52 25.63
C ARG A 76 0.22 15.87 26.25
N GLU A 77 -0.32 16.19 27.42
CA GLU A 77 -0.10 17.49 28.06
C GLU A 77 1.38 17.72 28.38
N GLU A 78 2.03 16.73 29.00
CA GLU A 78 3.47 16.82 29.29
C GLU A 78 4.30 16.85 28.01
N SER A 79 3.88 16.13 26.97
CA SER A 79 4.60 16.13 25.69
C SER A 79 4.58 17.50 25.02
N TYR A 80 3.43 18.18 25.04
CA TYR A 80 3.29 19.55 24.54
C TYR A 80 4.06 20.57 25.39
N ARG A 81 4.00 20.44 26.71
CA ARG A 81 4.71 21.30 27.68
C ARG A 81 6.24 21.21 27.53
N SER A 82 6.77 20.00 27.44
CA SER A 82 8.21 19.72 27.30
C SER A 82 8.71 19.83 25.85
N ARG A 83 7.81 19.86 24.87
CA ARG A 83 8.09 19.74 23.43
C ARG A 83 8.83 18.44 23.06
N THR A 84 8.63 17.38 23.86
CA THR A 84 9.23 16.06 23.66
C THR A 84 8.20 14.97 23.93
N LEU A 85 8.29 13.80 23.29
CA LEU A 85 7.35 12.71 23.56
C LEU A 85 7.63 12.06 24.91
N VAL A 86 6.64 12.09 25.82
CA VAL A 86 6.74 11.50 27.16
C VAL A 86 5.91 10.22 27.25
N PRO A 87 6.52 9.03 27.30
CA PRO A 87 5.81 7.76 27.41
C PRO A 87 4.87 7.70 28.62
N LYS A 88 3.66 7.17 28.42
CA LYS A 88 2.65 7.03 29.47
C LYS A 88 2.29 5.57 29.77
N ASN A 89 1.80 4.83 28.78
CA ASN A 89 1.48 3.41 28.92
C ASN A 89 1.99 2.60 27.74
N ARG A 90 2.39 1.35 27.99
CA ARG A 90 2.70 0.34 26.96
C ARG A 90 1.87 -0.91 27.23
N PHE A 91 1.19 -1.42 26.23
CA PHE A 91 0.38 -2.64 26.36
C PHE A 91 0.27 -3.41 25.04
N GLU A 92 -0.05 -4.69 25.15
CA GLU A 92 -0.32 -5.58 24.02
C GLU A 92 -1.84 -5.73 23.83
N ALA A 93 -2.27 -5.73 22.58
CA ALA A 93 -3.66 -5.91 22.17
C ALA A 93 -3.76 -7.08 21.18
N SER A 94 -4.21 -8.23 21.68
CA SER A 94 -4.42 -9.43 20.88
C SER A 94 -5.74 -9.41 20.11
N ALA A 95 -5.88 -10.31 19.13
CA ALA A 95 -7.09 -10.45 18.32
C ALA A 95 -8.37 -10.58 19.19
N GLY A 96 -9.41 -9.82 18.81
CA GLY A 96 -10.65 -9.70 19.56
C GLY A 96 -10.66 -8.60 20.63
N ARG A 97 -9.51 -7.95 20.91
CA ARG A 97 -9.46 -6.75 21.76
C ARG A 97 -9.84 -5.50 20.98
N ALA A 98 -10.55 -4.60 21.65
CA ALA A 98 -10.84 -3.27 21.16
C ALA A 98 -10.40 -2.21 22.18
N GLY A 99 -9.80 -1.12 21.69
CA GLY A 99 -9.43 0.05 22.45
C GLY A 99 -10.22 1.28 21.98
N PHE A 100 -10.37 2.23 22.89
CA PHE A 100 -11.11 3.47 22.66
C PHE A 100 -10.25 4.65 23.04
N ILE A 101 -10.15 5.61 22.13
CA ILE A 101 -9.62 6.94 22.39
C ILE A 101 -10.85 7.86 22.45
N TYR A 102 -11.10 8.47 23.60
CA TYR A 102 -12.23 9.39 23.79
C TYR A 102 -11.80 10.85 23.69
N GLU A 103 -10.59 11.15 24.14
CA GLU A 103 -9.96 12.47 24.15
C GLU A 103 -8.72 12.45 23.24
N PRO A 104 -8.23 13.62 22.77
CA PRO A 104 -7.01 13.67 21.97
C PRO A 104 -5.86 12.87 22.57
N CYS A 105 -5.22 12.04 21.75
CA CYS A 105 -4.25 11.05 22.23
C CYS A 105 -3.10 10.90 21.24
N ILE A 106 -1.88 10.88 21.77
CA ILE A 106 -0.68 10.53 21.00
C ILE A 106 -0.34 9.07 21.30
N HIS A 107 -0.22 8.26 20.25
CA HIS A 107 0.16 6.87 20.38
C HIS A 107 1.05 6.39 19.24
N LYS A 108 1.65 5.24 19.46
CA LYS A 108 2.60 4.56 18.58
C LYS A 108 2.30 3.06 18.62
N PRO A 109 1.34 2.61 17.79
CA PRO A 109 1.12 1.19 17.57
C PRO A 109 2.27 0.57 16.77
N SER A 110 2.61 -0.68 17.04
CA SER A 110 3.60 -1.46 16.30
C SER A 110 3.19 -2.94 16.20
N ASN A 111 3.70 -3.61 15.18
CA ASN A 111 3.63 -5.07 15.08
C ASN A 111 5.03 -5.63 15.34
N SER A 112 5.29 -6.00 16.59
CA SER A 112 6.56 -6.58 17.06
C SER A 112 6.71 -8.07 16.70
N THR A 113 5.68 -8.69 16.11
CA THR A 113 5.68 -10.12 15.79
C THR A 113 6.29 -10.42 14.43
N ASP A 114 6.53 -11.71 14.16
CA ASP A 114 6.98 -12.25 12.86
C ASP A 114 5.81 -12.54 11.90
N ARG A 115 4.57 -12.26 12.31
CA ARG A 115 3.34 -12.49 11.53
C ARG A 115 2.66 -11.17 11.20
N TRP A 116 1.78 -11.21 10.21
CA TRP A 116 0.93 -10.08 9.87
C TRP A 116 -0.17 -9.87 10.91
N SER A 117 -0.44 -8.62 11.25
CA SER A 117 -1.57 -8.20 12.08
C SER A 117 -2.55 -7.35 11.28
N LEU A 118 -3.82 -7.39 11.68
CA LEU A 118 -4.90 -6.60 11.10
C LEU A 118 -5.63 -5.86 12.22
N SER A 119 -5.82 -4.56 12.05
CA SER A 119 -6.73 -3.78 12.90
C SER A 119 -7.81 -3.09 12.09
N PHE A 120 -8.98 -2.97 12.69
CA PHE A 120 -10.13 -2.24 12.16
C PHE A 120 -10.32 -0.96 12.96
N HIS A 121 -10.53 0.14 12.26
CA HIS A 121 -10.62 1.48 12.83
C HIS A 121 -11.98 2.08 12.51
N VAL A 122 -12.62 2.64 13.53
CA VAL A 122 -13.79 3.51 13.41
C VAL A 122 -13.37 4.89 13.88
N ILE A 123 -13.43 5.86 12.98
CA ILE A 123 -12.77 7.16 13.15
C ILE A 123 -13.82 8.26 13.07
N SER A 124 -13.79 9.16 14.06
CA SER A 124 -14.61 10.37 14.07
C SER A 124 -14.44 11.18 12.77
N PRO A 125 -15.50 11.81 12.25
CA PRO A 125 -15.38 12.78 11.15
C PRO A 125 -14.47 13.97 11.50
N ARG A 126 -14.31 14.25 12.79
CA ARG A 126 -13.52 15.37 13.31
C ARG A 126 -12.05 15.03 13.60
N ASP A 127 -11.67 13.75 13.48
CA ASP A 127 -10.30 13.35 13.75
C ASP A 127 -9.35 13.89 12.66
N GLY A 128 -8.31 14.59 13.11
CA GLY A 128 -7.41 15.39 12.27
C GLY A 128 -7.78 16.89 12.22
N GLU A 129 -8.92 17.31 12.77
CA GLU A 129 -9.20 18.75 12.95
C GLU A 129 -8.22 19.37 13.95
N ARG A 130 -7.79 20.60 13.66
CA ARG A 130 -6.92 21.35 14.55
C ARG A 130 -7.67 21.73 15.82
N LEU A 131 -7.07 21.41 16.96
CA LEU A 131 -7.63 21.77 18.27
C LEU A 131 -7.42 23.27 18.53
N VAL A 132 -8.43 23.92 19.12
CA VAL A 132 -8.50 25.38 19.30
C VAL A 132 -7.41 25.89 20.25
N ASP A 133 -6.93 25.04 21.15
CA ASP A 133 -6.03 25.42 22.24
C ASP A 133 -4.54 25.35 21.87
N GLU A 134 -4.18 25.07 20.60
CA GLU A 134 -2.79 24.82 20.20
C GLU A 134 -2.31 25.66 19.00
N GLU A 135 -1.42 26.61 19.29
CA GLU A 135 -0.79 27.47 18.28
C GLU A 135 0.19 26.71 17.37
N ARG A 136 0.79 25.58 17.81
CA ARG A 136 1.73 24.76 17.01
C ARG A 136 1.76 23.28 17.43
N SER A 137 1.65 22.38 16.45
CA SER A 137 1.89 20.95 16.62
C SER A 137 3.29 20.64 17.18
N LEU A 138 3.48 19.42 17.68
CA LEU A 138 4.81 18.89 17.98
C LEU A 138 5.58 18.63 16.66
N PRO A 139 6.85 19.04 16.53
CA PRO A 139 7.59 18.92 15.27
C PRO A 139 7.69 17.48 14.76
N ILE A 140 7.81 16.52 15.68
CA ILE A 140 7.87 15.08 15.37
C ILE A 140 6.56 14.55 14.77
N LEU A 141 5.43 15.21 15.02
CA LEU A 141 4.12 14.87 14.44
C LEU A 141 3.92 15.59 13.09
N ASP A 142 4.48 16.79 12.93
CA ASP A 142 4.42 17.55 11.68
C ASP A 142 5.15 16.85 10.53
N GLU A 143 6.26 16.14 10.79
CA GLU A 143 6.96 15.35 9.77
C GLU A 143 6.09 14.24 9.16
N PHE A 144 5.23 13.63 9.98
CA PHE A 144 4.27 12.62 9.50
C PHE A 144 3.20 13.25 8.61
N VAL A 145 2.62 14.39 9.05
CA VAL A 145 1.59 15.11 8.29
C VAL A 145 2.15 15.70 6.99
N ALA A 146 3.34 16.27 7.02
CA ALA A 146 4.03 16.82 5.85
C ALA A 146 4.30 15.73 4.79
N ARG A 147 4.70 14.52 5.21
CA ARG A 147 4.87 13.37 4.30
C ARG A 147 3.57 12.92 3.62
N VAL A 148 2.42 13.05 4.30
CA VAL A 148 1.12 12.67 3.75
C VAL A 148 0.59 13.74 2.79
N LEU A 149 0.88 15.02 3.07
CA LEU A 149 0.35 16.18 2.36
C LEU A 149 1.25 16.74 1.25
N ALA A 150 2.51 16.30 1.16
CA ALA A 150 3.42 16.75 0.09
C ALA A 150 2.86 16.45 -1.30
N ASP A 151 2.81 17.52 -2.08
CA ASP A 151 2.38 17.77 -3.46
C ASP A 151 1.27 16.92 -4.08
N ARG A 152 0.30 17.61 -4.69
CA ARG A 152 -0.88 17.02 -5.34
C ARG A 152 -0.83 17.31 -6.83
N GLY A 153 -0.90 16.26 -7.64
CA GLY A 153 -1.18 16.37 -9.08
C GLY A 153 0.06 16.21 -9.96
N HIS A 154 1.20 15.78 -9.40
CA HIS A 154 2.33 15.37 -10.24
C HIS A 154 2.04 13.99 -10.86
N PRO A 155 2.41 13.72 -12.13
CA PRO A 155 2.22 12.40 -12.76
C PRO A 155 2.75 11.22 -11.93
N TYR A 156 3.79 11.44 -11.13
CA TYR A 156 4.36 10.44 -10.23
C TYR A 156 3.40 9.99 -9.12
N ASP A 157 2.40 10.80 -8.75
CA ASP A 157 1.34 10.37 -7.83
C ASP A 157 0.60 9.14 -8.35
N GLY A 158 0.46 9.01 -9.69
CA GLY A 158 -0.12 7.83 -10.31
C GLY A 158 0.70 6.57 -10.05
N VAL A 159 2.04 6.67 -10.08
CA VAL A 159 2.96 5.55 -9.79
C VAL A 159 2.82 5.12 -8.32
N LEU A 160 2.81 6.08 -7.40
CA LEU A 160 2.60 5.82 -5.97
C LEU A 160 1.23 5.19 -5.70
N ALA A 161 0.17 5.69 -6.35
CA ALA A 161 -1.17 5.13 -6.26
C ALA A 161 -1.24 3.70 -6.80
N ALA A 162 -0.61 3.43 -7.95
CA ALA A 162 -0.53 2.08 -8.52
C ALA A 162 0.18 1.10 -7.57
N ARG A 163 1.32 1.49 -6.98
CA ARG A 163 2.01 0.67 -5.97
C ARG A 163 1.15 0.41 -4.76
N GLN A 164 0.54 1.45 -4.21
CA GLN A 164 -0.29 1.32 -3.02
C GLN A 164 -1.48 0.40 -3.28
N ARG A 165 -2.11 0.50 -4.46
CA ARG A 165 -3.15 -0.43 -4.90
C ARG A 165 -2.67 -1.87 -4.87
N GLN A 166 -1.47 -2.15 -5.40
CA GLN A 166 -0.92 -3.51 -5.45
C GLN A 166 -0.55 -4.06 -4.07
N ILE A 167 -0.02 -3.20 -3.18
CA ILE A 167 0.23 -3.55 -1.78
C ILE A 167 -1.08 -3.97 -1.11
N VAL A 168 -2.14 -3.18 -1.27
CA VAL A 168 -3.44 -3.46 -0.67
C VAL A 168 -4.04 -4.75 -1.21
N VAL A 169 -4.06 -4.94 -2.54
CA VAL A 169 -4.58 -6.18 -3.15
C VAL A 169 -3.86 -7.39 -2.59
N ARG A 170 -2.54 -7.32 -2.44
CA ARG A 170 -1.74 -8.41 -1.88
C ARG A 170 -2.04 -8.64 -0.40
N GLN A 171 -2.20 -7.58 0.39
CA GLN A 171 -2.55 -7.67 1.81
C GLN A 171 -3.94 -8.30 2.02
N VAL A 172 -4.93 -7.86 1.25
CA VAL A 172 -6.28 -8.43 1.25
C VAL A 172 -6.22 -9.90 0.85
N ALA A 173 -5.54 -10.25 -0.24
CA ALA A 173 -5.40 -11.63 -0.68
C ALA A 173 -4.74 -12.53 0.39
N GLN A 174 -3.71 -12.03 1.06
CA GLN A 174 -3.02 -12.77 2.12
C GLN A 174 -3.92 -13.04 3.33
N LEU A 175 -4.79 -12.09 3.68
CA LEU A 175 -5.75 -12.28 4.77
C LEU A 175 -6.88 -13.23 4.36
N LEU A 176 -7.49 -13.02 3.19
CA LEU A 176 -8.54 -13.88 2.66
C LEU A 176 -8.11 -15.36 2.55
N ALA A 177 -6.84 -15.62 2.25
CA ALA A 177 -6.26 -16.96 2.18
C ALA A 177 -6.28 -17.73 3.51
N SER A 178 -6.62 -17.07 4.60
CA SER A 178 -6.57 -17.63 5.95
C SER A 178 -7.85 -17.41 6.75
N VAL A 179 -8.93 -17.06 6.05
CA VAL A 179 -10.28 -16.94 6.58
C VAL A 179 -11.09 -18.13 6.05
N ASP A 180 -11.91 -18.73 6.92
CA ASP A 180 -12.76 -19.87 6.55
C ASP A 180 -14.16 -19.36 6.13
N SER A 181 -14.24 -18.82 4.91
CA SER A 181 -15.49 -18.29 4.35
C SER A 181 -15.63 -18.63 2.86
N PRO A 182 -16.80 -19.11 2.40
CA PRO A 182 -17.06 -19.35 0.97
C PRO A 182 -16.87 -18.10 0.09
N GLN A 183 -17.17 -16.92 0.63
CA GLN A 183 -17.01 -15.65 -0.09
C GLN A 183 -15.54 -15.27 -0.30
N ALA A 184 -14.62 -15.76 0.54
CA ALA A 184 -13.19 -15.47 0.42
C ALA A 184 -12.63 -15.95 -0.94
N GLY A 185 -13.11 -17.08 -1.47
CA GLY A 185 -12.73 -17.58 -2.79
C GLY A 185 -13.12 -16.62 -3.93
N ILE A 186 -14.29 -15.99 -3.84
CA ILE A 186 -14.78 -15.00 -4.80
C ILE A 186 -13.91 -13.75 -4.75
N LEU A 187 -13.64 -13.23 -3.55
CA LEU A 187 -12.78 -12.05 -3.38
C LEU A 187 -11.33 -12.31 -3.82
N LEU A 188 -10.78 -13.51 -3.57
CA LEU A 188 -9.47 -13.91 -4.08
C LEU A 188 -9.41 -13.90 -5.61
N ASN A 189 -10.48 -14.25 -6.31
CA ASN A 189 -10.56 -14.10 -7.77
C ASN A 189 -10.55 -12.64 -8.21
N ARG A 190 -11.19 -11.74 -7.45
CA ARG A 190 -11.13 -10.29 -7.71
C ARG A 190 -9.71 -9.76 -7.50
N CYS A 191 -9.08 -10.13 -6.39
CA CYS A 191 -7.68 -9.79 -6.11
C CYS A 191 -6.73 -10.33 -7.19
N HIS A 192 -6.96 -11.54 -7.70
CA HIS A 192 -6.17 -12.09 -8.81
C HIS A 192 -6.27 -11.22 -10.06
N ARG A 193 -7.48 -10.82 -10.46
CA ARG A 193 -7.67 -9.93 -11.62
C ARG A 193 -7.04 -8.55 -11.42
N ALA A 194 -7.22 -7.95 -10.24
CA ALA A 194 -6.72 -6.61 -9.91
C ALA A 194 -5.20 -6.57 -9.65
N GLY A 195 -4.60 -7.70 -9.30
CA GLY A 195 -3.21 -7.82 -8.87
C GLY A 195 -2.21 -7.87 -10.03
N THR A 196 -0.96 -7.50 -9.73
CA THR A 196 0.22 -7.73 -10.58
C THR A 196 0.46 -9.22 -10.80
N ALA A 197 1.35 -9.55 -11.75
CA ALA A 197 1.82 -10.91 -11.97
C ALA A 197 2.32 -11.61 -10.70
N ALA A 198 3.13 -10.96 -9.85
CA ALA A 198 3.54 -11.54 -8.57
C ALA A 198 2.38 -11.82 -7.62
N THR A 199 1.38 -10.95 -7.58
CA THR A 199 0.19 -11.13 -6.74
C THR A 199 -0.67 -12.29 -7.25
N ARG A 200 -0.81 -12.43 -8.58
CA ARG A 200 -1.49 -13.56 -9.23
C ARG A 200 -0.82 -14.89 -8.91
N ARG A 201 0.51 -14.97 -9.11
CA ARG A 201 1.31 -16.16 -8.76
C ARG A 201 1.22 -16.49 -7.27
N PHE A 202 1.18 -15.48 -6.41
CA PHE A 202 0.97 -15.69 -4.98
C PHE A 202 -0.39 -16.36 -4.72
N ILE A 203 -1.47 -15.84 -5.30
CA ILE A 203 -2.82 -16.41 -5.15
C ILE A 203 -2.92 -17.83 -5.76
N GLU A 204 -2.29 -18.07 -6.90
CA GLU A 204 -2.24 -19.40 -7.54
C GLU A 204 -1.55 -20.44 -6.65
N ARG A 205 -0.41 -20.08 -6.04
CA ARG A 205 0.28 -20.94 -5.09
C ARG A 205 -0.57 -21.25 -3.85
N LEU A 206 -1.32 -20.26 -3.36
CA LEU A 206 -2.25 -20.48 -2.24
C LEU A 206 -3.35 -21.51 -2.57
N ARG A 207 -3.73 -21.64 -3.84
CA ARG A 207 -4.74 -22.60 -4.30
C ARG A 207 -4.20 -24.02 -4.51
N GLY A 208 -2.93 -24.27 -4.20
CA GLY A 208 -2.29 -25.57 -4.44
C GLY A 208 -2.09 -25.89 -5.91
N GLY A 209 -2.19 -24.89 -6.80
CA GLY A 209 -1.74 -25.06 -8.18
C GLY A 209 -0.22 -25.08 -8.19
N ASP A 210 0.38 -26.11 -8.79
CA ASP A 210 1.73 -25.95 -9.33
C ASP A 210 1.65 -24.73 -10.23
N ALA A 211 2.45 -23.71 -9.91
CA ALA A 211 2.60 -22.53 -10.73
C ALA A 211 3.32 -22.93 -12.02
N VAL A 212 2.67 -23.74 -12.84
CA VAL A 212 3.00 -23.87 -14.25
C VAL A 212 2.64 -22.50 -14.79
N ALA A 213 3.65 -21.64 -14.89
CA ALA A 213 3.55 -20.36 -15.57
C ALA A 213 2.71 -20.60 -16.82
N GLY A 214 1.47 -20.11 -16.79
CA GLY A 214 0.54 -20.33 -17.88
C GLY A 214 1.15 -19.70 -19.12
N ARG A 215 1.77 -20.53 -19.98
CA ARG A 215 2.29 -20.19 -21.31
C ARG A 215 1.15 -19.82 -22.29
N GLY A 216 0.05 -19.27 -21.79
CA GLY A 216 -1.25 -19.30 -22.44
C GLY A 216 -1.85 -17.94 -22.80
N ASP A 217 -1.16 -16.83 -22.57
CA ASP A 217 -1.66 -15.53 -23.03
C ASP A 217 -0.51 -14.68 -23.59
N HIS A 218 -0.34 -14.75 -24.91
CA HIS A 218 0.80 -14.19 -25.63
C HIS A 218 0.72 -12.69 -25.86
N SER A 219 -0.32 -12.01 -25.36
CA SER A 219 -0.38 -10.55 -25.38
C SER A 219 -0.40 -10.00 -23.97
N TRP A 220 0.75 -9.49 -23.54
CA TRP A 220 0.86 -8.71 -22.32
C TRP A 220 1.08 -7.25 -22.71
N MET A 221 -0.02 -6.53 -22.83
CA MET A 221 -0.01 -5.10 -23.09
C MET A 221 0.27 -4.35 -21.80
N LEU A 222 1.39 -3.63 -21.76
CA LEU A 222 1.74 -2.69 -20.70
C LEU A 222 1.37 -1.27 -21.12
N VAL A 223 0.71 -0.55 -20.20
CA VAL A 223 0.28 0.84 -20.36
C VAL A 223 0.90 1.65 -19.25
N ARG A 224 1.59 2.74 -19.60
CA ARG A 224 2.20 3.67 -18.65
C ARG A 224 1.12 4.20 -17.72
N THR A 225 1.40 4.20 -16.42
CA THR A 225 0.42 4.55 -15.39
C THR A 225 -0.09 5.98 -15.53
N HIS A 226 0.73 6.90 -16.05
CA HIS A 226 0.31 8.25 -16.40
C HIS A 226 0.97 8.68 -17.73
N PRO A 227 0.21 9.22 -18.71
CA PRO A 227 0.74 9.56 -20.04
C PRO A 227 1.87 10.60 -20.00
N ASP A 228 1.78 11.55 -19.07
CA ASP A 228 2.78 12.63 -18.90
C ASP A 228 3.93 12.28 -17.92
N LEU A 229 4.04 11.02 -17.50
CA LEU A 229 5.12 10.60 -16.60
C LEU A 229 6.47 10.68 -17.34
N ALA A 230 7.31 11.65 -16.98
CA ALA A 230 8.64 11.82 -17.55
C ALA A 230 9.60 10.76 -16.97
N MET A 231 10.01 9.80 -17.80
CA MET A 231 10.92 8.72 -17.42
C MET A 231 12.23 8.82 -18.18
N SER A 232 13.32 8.51 -17.50
CA SER A 232 14.67 8.43 -18.07
C SER A 232 15.41 7.24 -17.49
N HIS A 233 16.46 6.78 -18.17
CA HIS A 233 17.34 5.72 -17.66
C HIS A 233 18.78 6.25 -17.54
N ARG A 234 19.54 5.67 -16.63
CA ARG A 234 20.96 5.98 -16.39
C ARG A 234 21.75 4.68 -16.30
N ASP A 235 22.91 4.67 -16.94
CA ASP A 235 23.85 3.57 -16.85
C ASP A 235 24.80 3.81 -15.68
N ASP A 236 24.96 2.81 -14.82
CA ASP A 236 25.95 2.81 -13.75
C ASP A 236 27.08 1.84 -14.13
N GLU A 237 28.21 2.40 -14.53
CA GLU A 237 29.33 1.59 -15.01
C GLU A 237 30.02 0.79 -13.93
N GLU A 238 30.01 1.30 -12.69
CA GLU A 238 30.68 0.67 -11.56
C GLU A 238 29.91 -0.55 -11.08
N SER A 239 28.59 -0.44 -10.97
CA SER A 239 27.74 -1.58 -10.56
C SER A 239 27.34 -2.49 -11.71
N GLY A 240 27.53 -2.08 -12.96
CA GLY A 240 27.07 -2.83 -14.14
C GLY A 240 25.54 -2.88 -14.26
N LEU A 241 24.84 -1.95 -13.61
CA LEU A 241 23.39 -1.85 -13.60
C LEU A 241 22.89 -0.73 -14.53
N VAL A 242 21.65 -0.87 -14.97
CA VAL A 242 20.88 0.18 -15.65
C VAL A 242 19.71 0.51 -14.77
N ARG A 243 19.56 1.80 -14.45
CA ARG A 243 18.53 2.30 -13.55
C ARG A 243 17.49 3.05 -14.36
N LEU A 244 16.22 2.75 -14.14
CA LEU A 244 15.06 3.46 -14.68
C LEU A 244 14.46 4.31 -13.56
N GLY A 245 14.17 5.57 -13.86
CA GLY A 245 13.62 6.50 -12.88
C GLY A 245 12.70 7.54 -13.50
N VAL A 246 12.08 8.31 -12.61
CA VAL A 246 11.10 9.36 -12.93
C VAL A 246 11.69 10.72 -12.55
N GLU A 247 11.52 11.71 -13.42
CA GLU A 247 11.81 13.10 -13.08
C GLU A 247 10.67 13.67 -12.23
N THR A 248 10.99 14.16 -11.03
CA THR A 248 10.05 14.81 -10.11
C THR A 248 10.52 16.24 -9.79
N PRO A 249 9.68 17.08 -9.17
CA PRO A 249 10.10 18.42 -8.74
C PRO A 249 11.30 18.41 -7.76
N GLU A 250 11.46 17.33 -6.99
CA GLU A 250 12.55 17.13 -6.04
C GLU A 250 13.80 16.50 -6.70
N GLY A 251 13.72 16.17 -7.98
CA GLY A 251 14.79 15.54 -8.75
C GLY A 251 14.43 14.15 -9.25
N TRP A 252 15.45 13.43 -9.72
CA TRP A 252 15.30 12.11 -10.31
C TRP A 252 15.16 11.04 -9.23
N VAL A 253 14.07 10.30 -9.26
CA VAL A 253 13.79 9.18 -8.33
C VAL A 253 14.01 7.86 -9.06
N GLU A 254 14.87 7.02 -8.50
CA GLU A 254 15.11 5.67 -8.99
C GLU A 254 13.93 4.76 -8.66
N GLU A 255 13.40 4.05 -9.66
CA GLU A 255 12.26 3.13 -9.46
C GLU A 255 12.59 1.67 -9.70
N LEU A 256 13.59 1.41 -10.54
CA LEU A 256 13.97 0.07 -10.93
C LEU A 256 15.44 0.05 -11.32
N ALA A 257 16.18 -0.95 -10.84
CA ALA A 257 17.55 -1.23 -11.27
C ALA A 257 17.63 -2.68 -11.78
N MET A 258 18.22 -2.86 -12.96
CA MET A 258 18.41 -4.18 -13.58
C MET A 258 19.82 -4.31 -14.15
N SER A 259 20.21 -5.52 -14.56
CA SER A 259 21.49 -5.72 -15.23
C SER A 259 21.54 -5.01 -16.58
N ARG A 260 22.77 -4.75 -17.08
CA ARG A 260 23.02 -4.16 -18.41
C ARG A 260 22.35 -4.87 -19.59
N VAL A 261 21.99 -6.14 -19.45
CA VAL A 261 21.26 -6.88 -20.50
C VAL A 261 19.90 -6.23 -20.80
N ALA A 262 19.26 -5.58 -19.81
CA ALA A 262 17.97 -4.91 -19.96
C ALA A 262 18.05 -3.49 -20.53
N ARG A 263 19.24 -2.98 -20.88
CA ARG A 263 19.46 -1.55 -21.25
C ARG A 263 18.51 -1.06 -22.33
N ASP A 264 18.48 -1.75 -23.48
CA ASP A 264 17.66 -1.36 -24.62
C ASP A 264 16.16 -1.41 -24.29
N ALA A 265 15.75 -2.42 -23.52
CA ALA A 265 14.38 -2.57 -23.06
C ALA A 265 13.94 -1.44 -22.12
N LEU A 266 14.77 -1.06 -21.14
CA LEU A 266 14.47 0.06 -20.24
C LEU A 266 14.48 1.41 -20.99
N ALA A 267 15.41 1.60 -21.94
CA ALA A 267 15.43 2.79 -22.79
C ALA A 267 14.19 2.89 -23.71
N PHE A 268 13.67 1.75 -24.17
CA PHE A 268 12.43 1.69 -24.93
C PHE A 268 11.21 1.97 -24.05
N ALA A 269 11.11 1.34 -22.89
CA ALA A 269 10.03 1.57 -21.92
C ALA A 269 10.00 3.04 -21.47
N ALA A 270 11.16 3.67 -21.24
CA ALA A 270 11.27 5.08 -20.89
C ALA A 270 10.54 6.01 -21.88
N ARG A 271 10.50 5.67 -23.17
CA ARG A 271 9.95 6.51 -24.26
C ARG A 271 8.59 6.07 -24.80
N THR A 272 8.09 4.91 -24.37
CA THR A 272 6.88 4.31 -24.92
C THR A 272 5.76 4.31 -23.89
N ASN A 273 4.55 4.70 -24.30
CA ASN A 273 3.40 4.76 -23.40
C ASN A 273 2.60 3.46 -23.35
N VAL A 274 2.56 2.73 -24.47
CA VAL A 274 1.82 1.47 -24.58
C VAL A 274 2.64 0.52 -25.45
N PHE A 275 2.88 -0.70 -24.97
CA PHE A 275 3.59 -1.72 -25.75
C PHE A 275 3.22 -3.14 -25.31
N ASP A 276 3.36 -4.09 -26.23
CA ASP A 276 3.33 -5.52 -25.92
C ASP A 276 4.72 -5.97 -25.45
N LEU A 277 4.82 -6.86 -24.47
CA LEU A 277 6.11 -7.35 -23.94
C LEU A 277 7.08 -7.84 -25.04
N ARG A 278 6.54 -8.39 -26.15
CA ARG A 278 7.32 -8.90 -27.28
C ARG A 278 8.05 -7.78 -28.05
N GLN A 279 7.65 -6.53 -27.85
CA GLN A 279 8.27 -5.36 -28.48
C GLN A 279 9.50 -4.86 -27.74
N LEU A 280 9.81 -5.36 -26.53
CA LEU A 280 11.01 -4.95 -25.78
C LEU A 280 12.28 -5.22 -26.62
N PRO A 281 13.09 -4.22 -27.00
CA PRO A 281 14.28 -4.48 -27.81
C PRO A 281 15.42 -5.08 -26.98
N GLY A 282 16.48 -5.50 -27.67
CA GLY A 282 17.67 -6.11 -27.08
C GLY A 282 17.74 -7.62 -27.33
N ASN A 283 18.91 -8.19 -27.02
CA ASN A 283 19.17 -9.63 -27.12
C ASN A 283 18.59 -10.36 -25.89
N LEU A 284 17.26 -10.32 -25.75
CA LEU A 284 16.52 -10.86 -24.62
C LEU A 284 15.77 -12.13 -25.00
N TYR A 285 15.90 -13.17 -24.18
CA TYR A 285 15.04 -14.34 -24.20
C TYR A 285 13.60 -14.00 -23.74
N GLU A 286 12.66 -14.91 -23.97
CA GLU A 286 11.24 -14.70 -23.65
C GLU A 286 11.00 -14.53 -22.14
N ASP A 287 11.69 -15.32 -21.32
CA ASP A 287 11.67 -15.24 -19.86
C ASP A 287 12.28 -13.94 -19.34
N GLU A 288 13.37 -13.46 -19.93
CA GLU A 288 13.97 -12.16 -19.58
C GLU A 288 13.01 -10.99 -19.88
N ARG A 289 12.33 -11.02 -21.03
CA ARG A 289 11.30 -10.02 -21.37
C ARG A 289 10.15 -10.04 -20.38
N GLN A 290 9.72 -11.24 -19.97
CA GLN A 290 8.69 -11.41 -18.96
C GLN A 290 9.14 -10.82 -17.61
N VAL A 291 10.36 -11.12 -17.15
CA VAL A 291 10.89 -10.58 -15.89
C VAL A 291 10.96 -9.05 -15.93
N ILE A 292 11.36 -8.45 -17.06
CA ILE A 292 11.37 -7.00 -17.23
C ILE A 292 9.95 -6.43 -17.18
N ALA A 293 9.00 -7.04 -17.90
CA ALA A 293 7.60 -6.62 -17.91
C ALA A 293 6.98 -6.66 -16.50
N GLU A 294 7.28 -7.71 -15.73
CA GLU A 294 6.85 -7.87 -14.34
C GLU A 294 7.45 -6.79 -13.44
N ALA A 295 8.74 -6.51 -13.56
CA ALA A 295 9.39 -5.46 -12.79
C ALA A 295 8.81 -4.06 -13.10
N LEU A 296 8.49 -3.79 -14.37
CA LEU A 296 7.83 -2.54 -14.78
C LEU A 296 6.41 -2.41 -14.21
N GLU A 297 5.66 -3.52 -14.13
CA GLU A 297 4.33 -3.55 -13.50
C GLU A 297 4.42 -3.39 -11.97
N GLU A 298 5.32 -4.12 -11.32
CA GLU A 298 5.52 -4.10 -9.86
C GLU A 298 6.05 -2.75 -9.36
N SER A 299 6.88 -2.08 -10.15
CA SER A 299 7.30 -0.70 -9.89
C SER A 299 6.16 0.30 -10.02
N GLY A 300 4.98 -0.07 -10.52
CA GLY A 300 3.85 0.84 -10.73
C GLY A 300 4.06 1.87 -11.85
N LEU A 301 5.17 1.78 -12.59
CA LEU A 301 5.44 2.62 -13.77
C LEU A 301 4.48 2.28 -14.93
N PHE A 302 4.15 1.00 -15.03
CA PHE A 302 3.18 0.47 -15.98
C PHE A 302 2.10 -0.33 -15.28
N THR A 303 0.96 -0.46 -15.94
CA THR A 303 -0.13 -1.36 -15.57
C THR A 303 -0.41 -2.28 -16.74
N ARG A 304 -0.82 -3.52 -16.45
CA ARG A 304 -1.29 -4.43 -17.49
C ARG A 304 -2.68 -4.00 -17.96
N ASN A 305 -2.83 -3.79 -19.27
CA ASN A 305 -4.15 -3.67 -19.85
C ASN A 305 -4.86 -5.02 -19.73
N THR A 306 -5.90 -5.06 -18.91
CA THR A 306 -6.75 -6.23 -18.68
C THR A 306 -8.13 -5.96 -19.27
N GLN A 307 -8.17 -5.54 -20.54
CA GLN A 307 -9.43 -5.59 -21.28
C GLN A 307 -9.77 -7.08 -21.53
N PRO A 308 -10.99 -7.53 -21.19
CA PRO A 308 -11.46 -8.85 -21.54
C PRO A 308 -11.62 -9.04 -23.05
#